data_AF-I4B5H4-F1
#
_entry.id   AF-I4B5H4-F1
#
_cell.length_a   1.000
_cell.length_b   1.000
_cell.length_c   1.000
_cell.angle_alpha   90.00
_cell.angle_beta   90.00
_cell.angle_gamma   90.00
#
_symmetry.space_group_name_H-M   'P 1'
#
loop_
_entity.id
_entity.type
_entity.pdbx_description
1 polymer ?
#
loop_
_entity_poly.entity_id
_entity_poly.type
_entity_poly.pdbx_seq_one_letter_code
_entity_poly.pdbx_strand_id
1 'polypeptide(L)'
;MRGTHPVGNLWRLTGLLPILFFTLKVWQYAPAGQAAQLVWFCNISNLVLGLAIFALRSDAIFITTALLLIGLPIWLFDVAVQGGFHAFSILTHVVSPALGLYLCRNLGVGRHVPILTIGYYIALQLAARFLTSPADNINVAFDVYVPVKGLFPNFWVYSLANMAGLFVFAVVLRRALK
;
A
#
# COMPACT_ATOMS: atom_id res chain seq x y z
N MET A 1 -27.78 2.67 -17.21
CA MET A 1 -28.26 1.32 -16.86
C MET A 1 -27.04 0.46 -16.54
N ARG A 2 -26.75 0.18 -15.26
CA ARG A 2 -25.65 -0.71 -14.87
C ARG A 2 -26.21 -2.12 -14.79
N GLY A 3 -25.84 -2.96 -15.75
CA GLY A 3 -26.18 -4.37 -15.73
C GLY A 3 -25.69 -5.00 -14.43
N THR A 4 -26.58 -5.72 -13.76
CA THR A 4 -26.23 -6.61 -12.65
C THR A 4 -25.37 -7.72 -13.22
N HIS A 5 -24.05 -7.50 -13.26
CA HIS A 5 -23.11 -8.53 -13.63
C HIS A 5 -23.25 -9.68 -12.61
N PRO A 6 -23.52 -10.93 -13.04
CA PRO A 6 -23.64 -12.10 -12.16
C PRO A 6 -22.32 -12.49 -11.46
N VAL A 7 -21.30 -11.64 -11.56
CA VAL A 7 -19.90 -11.86 -11.19
C VAL A 7 -19.54 -11.25 -9.83
N GLY A 8 -20.50 -10.57 -9.17
CA GLY A 8 -20.27 -9.89 -7.90
C GLY A 8 -19.71 -10.80 -6.79
N ASN A 9 -20.18 -12.05 -6.71
CA ASN A 9 -19.70 -13.00 -5.70
C ASN A 9 -18.27 -13.48 -5.99
N LEU A 10 -17.97 -13.82 -7.24
CA LEU A 10 -16.63 -14.25 -7.63
C LEU A 10 -15.59 -13.13 -7.41
N TRP A 11 -15.94 -11.88 -7.70
CA TRP A 11 -15.03 -10.76 -7.49
C TRP A 11 -14.77 -10.49 -6.01
N ARG A 12 -15.82 -10.57 -5.17
CA ARG A 12 -15.65 -10.48 -3.72
C ARG A 12 -14.68 -11.54 -3.21
N LEU A 13 -14.81 -12.79 -3.68
CA LEU A 13 -13.91 -13.89 -3.29
C LEU A 13 -12.43 -13.64 -3.66
N THR A 14 -12.13 -12.84 -4.67
CA THR A 14 -10.72 -12.46 -4.97
C THR A 14 -10.07 -11.66 -3.85
N GLY A 15 -10.85 -11.08 -2.93
CA GLY A 15 -10.37 -10.45 -1.71
C GLY A 15 -9.65 -11.40 -0.74
N LEU A 16 -9.88 -12.72 -0.87
CA LEU A 16 -9.13 -13.74 -0.13
C LEU A 16 -7.64 -13.72 -0.48
N LEU A 17 -7.26 -13.32 -1.69
CA LEU A 17 -5.86 -13.34 -2.13
C LEU A 17 -5.01 -12.33 -1.33
N PRO A 18 -5.33 -11.02 -1.29
CA PRO A 18 -4.58 -10.09 -0.44
C PRO A 18 -4.60 -10.49 1.04
N ILE A 19 -5.72 -11.01 1.56
CA ILE A 19 -5.80 -11.46 2.96
C ILE A 19 -4.83 -12.62 3.22
N LEU A 20 -4.80 -13.62 2.34
CA LEU A 20 -3.86 -14.74 2.43
C LEU A 20 -2.41 -14.23 2.44
N PHE A 21 -2.06 -13.29 1.56
CA PHE A 21 -0.70 -12.73 1.51
C PHE A 21 -0.35 -11.97 2.80
N PHE A 22 -1.31 -11.25 3.39
CA PHE A 22 -1.11 -10.63 4.69
C PHE A 22 -0.91 -11.68 5.80
N THR A 23 -1.71 -12.73 5.83
CA THR A 23 -1.57 -13.84 6.78
C THR A 23 -0.20 -14.53 6.66
N LEU A 24 0.32 -14.71 5.44
CA LEU A 24 1.68 -15.21 5.24
C LEU A 24 2.74 -14.28 5.84
N LYS A 25 2.54 -12.96 5.75
CA LYS A 25 3.44 -11.99 6.39
C LYS A 25 3.33 -12.01 7.91
N VAL A 26 2.13 -12.21 8.47
CA VAL A 26 1.94 -12.45 9.92
C VAL A 26 2.72 -13.68 10.36
N TRP A 27 2.56 -14.80 9.64
CA TRP A 27 3.31 -16.02 9.91
C TRP A 27 4.82 -15.83 9.79
N GLN A 28 5.29 -15.02 8.84
CA GLN A 28 6.71 -14.70 8.69
C GLN A 28 7.27 -13.86 9.84
N TYR A 29 6.57 -12.78 10.23
CA TYR A 29 7.14 -11.77 11.14
C TYR A 29 6.82 -12.00 12.61
N ALA A 30 5.64 -12.54 12.95
CA ALA A 30 5.22 -12.67 14.35
C ALA A 30 6.10 -13.64 15.15
N PRO A 31 6.43 -14.85 14.66
CA PRO A 31 7.31 -15.78 15.39
C PRO A 31 8.75 -15.27 15.52
N ALA A 32 9.18 -14.39 14.61
CA ALA A 32 10.51 -13.79 14.61
C ALA A 32 10.64 -12.55 15.53
N GLY A 33 9.59 -12.19 16.28
CA GLY A 33 9.58 -10.99 17.11
C GLY A 33 9.54 -9.68 16.32
N GLN A 34 9.20 -9.73 15.03
CA GLN A 34 9.25 -8.60 14.10
C GLN A 34 7.85 -8.06 13.78
N ALA A 35 6.92 -8.15 14.73
CA ALA A 35 5.51 -7.77 14.51
C ALA A 35 5.33 -6.33 14.02
N ALA A 36 6.23 -5.40 14.38
CA ALA A 36 6.22 -4.02 13.88
C ALA A 36 6.31 -3.94 12.34
N GLN A 37 6.96 -4.91 11.68
CA GLN A 37 7.06 -4.99 10.23
C GLN A 37 5.69 -5.18 9.56
N LEU A 38 4.67 -5.67 10.28
CA LEU A 38 3.31 -5.78 9.76
C LEU A 38 2.65 -4.41 9.52
N VAL A 39 3.18 -3.35 10.15
CA VAL A 39 2.65 -1.97 10.06
C VAL A 39 3.19 -1.23 8.81
N TRP A 40 4.13 -1.82 8.07
CA TRP A 40 4.51 -1.29 6.76
C TRP A 40 3.27 -1.11 5.88
N PHE A 41 3.22 0.03 5.19
CA PHE A 41 2.04 0.45 4.45
C PHE A 41 1.68 -0.57 3.38
N CYS A 42 2.64 -1.31 2.83
CA CYS A 42 2.38 -2.38 1.87
C CYS A 42 1.60 -3.54 2.50
N ASN A 43 1.96 -3.96 3.72
CA ASN A 43 1.26 -5.03 4.45
C ASN A 43 -0.15 -4.60 4.85
N ILE A 44 -0.29 -3.40 5.45
CA ILE A 44 -1.60 -2.89 5.84
C ILE A 44 -2.48 -2.60 4.62
N SER A 45 -1.94 -2.00 3.56
CA SER A 45 -2.70 -1.75 2.31
C SER A 45 -3.13 -3.06 1.66
N ASN A 46 -2.31 -4.12 1.76
CA ASN A 46 -2.65 -5.43 1.25
C ASN A 46 -3.83 -6.06 2.02
N LEU A 47 -3.83 -5.99 3.36
CA LEU A 47 -4.98 -6.39 4.17
C LEU A 47 -6.24 -5.59 3.81
N VAL A 48 -6.12 -4.25 3.80
CA VAL A 48 -7.25 -3.35 3.52
C VAL A 48 -7.76 -3.52 2.09
N LEU A 49 -6.90 -3.84 1.12
CA LEU A 49 -7.30 -4.16 -0.25
C LEU A 49 -8.24 -5.37 -0.26
N GLY A 50 -7.89 -6.45 0.44
CA GLY A 50 -8.74 -7.64 0.51
C GLY A 50 -10.13 -7.32 1.10
N LEU A 51 -10.17 -6.54 2.18
CA LEU A 51 -11.41 -6.06 2.80
C LEU A 51 -12.21 -5.15 1.86
N ALA A 52 -11.54 -4.25 1.14
CA ALA A 52 -12.16 -3.35 0.17
C ALA A 52 -12.77 -4.11 -1.03
N ILE A 53 -12.11 -5.17 -1.48
CA ILE A 53 -12.62 -6.08 -2.53
C ILE A 53 -13.86 -6.81 -2.04
N PHE A 54 -13.84 -7.36 -0.81
CA PHE A 54 -15.02 -7.99 -0.23
C PHE A 54 -16.20 -7.03 -0.13
N ALA A 55 -15.96 -5.76 0.16
CA ALA A 55 -16.98 -4.73 0.25
C ALA A 55 -17.32 -4.08 -1.11
N LEU A 56 -16.63 -4.46 -2.20
CA LEU A 56 -16.70 -3.82 -3.53
C LEU A 56 -16.59 -2.29 -3.48
N ARG A 57 -15.72 -1.77 -2.62
CA ARG A 57 -15.49 -0.33 -2.43
C ARG A 57 -14.39 0.13 -3.37
N SER A 58 -14.75 0.50 -4.61
CA SER A 58 -13.78 0.84 -5.67
C SER A 58 -12.79 1.94 -5.30
N ASP A 59 -13.20 2.95 -4.54
CA ASP A 59 -12.31 4.00 -4.06
C ASP A 59 -11.25 3.45 -3.07
N ALA A 60 -11.64 2.56 -2.17
CA ALA A 60 -10.70 1.93 -1.24
C ALA A 60 -9.76 0.94 -1.93
N ILE A 61 -10.26 0.21 -2.94
CA ILE A 61 -9.44 -0.63 -3.83
C ILE A 61 -8.39 0.25 -4.53
N PHE A 62 -8.77 1.40 -5.07
CA PHE A 62 -7.82 2.33 -5.70
C PHE A 62 -6.77 2.82 -4.71
N ILE A 63 -7.19 3.32 -3.54
CA ILE A 63 -6.30 3.91 -2.55
C ILE A 63 -5.20 2.92 -2.13
N THR A 64 -5.60 1.69 -1.78
CA THR A 64 -4.67 0.63 -1.39
C THR A 64 -3.78 0.17 -2.55
N THR A 65 -4.35 0.04 -3.75
CA THR A 65 -3.59 -0.28 -4.98
C THR A 65 -2.53 0.77 -5.27
N ALA A 66 -2.85 2.05 -5.12
CA ALA A 66 -1.90 3.14 -5.38
C ALA A 66 -0.69 3.07 -4.44
N LEU A 67 -0.92 2.79 -3.14
CA LEU A 67 0.16 2.60 -2.18
C LEU A 67 0.99 1.35 -2.46
N LEU A 68 0.35 0.24 -2.87
CA LEU A 68 1.08 -0.98 -3.25
C LEU A 68 1.96 -0.76 -4.48
N LEU A 69 1.45 -0.05 -5.50
CA LEU A 69 2.20 0.25 -6.72
C LEU A 69 3.39 1.19 -6.48
N ILE A 70 3.22 2.27 -5.72
CA ILE A 70 4.34 3.16 -5.39
C ILE A 70 5.32 2.47 -4.43
N GLY A 71 4.83 1.52 -3.62
CA GLY A 71 5.66 0.70 -2.75
C GLY A 71 6.55 -0.29 -3.49
N LEU A 72 6.20 -0.71 -4.70
CA LEU A 72 7.00 -1.65 -5.50
C LEU A 72 8.42 -1.11 -5.82
N PRO A 73 8.60 0.09 -6.42
CA PRO A 73 9.94 0.63 -6.66
C PRO A 73 10.70 0.92 -5.37
N ILE A 74 10.00 1.33 -4.30
CA ILE A 74 10.61 1.55 -2.97
C ILE A 74 11.14 0.23 -2.41
N TRP A 75 10.35 -0.84 -2.48
CA TRP A 75 10.77 -2.17 -2.03
C TRP A 75 11.94 -2.72 -2.85
N LEU A 76 11.93 -2.56 -4.18
CA LEU A 76 13.05 -2.96 -5.03
C LEU A 76 14.33 -2.19 -4.67
N PHE A 77 14.22 -0.89 -4.42
CA PHE A 77 15.34 -0.07 -3.95
C PHE A 77 15.85 -0.55 -2.60
N ASP A 78 14.96 -0.82 -1.64
CA ASP A 78 15.33 -1.32 -0.32
C ASP A 78 16.01 -2.69 -0.38
N VAL A 79 15.51 -3.63 -1.21
CA VAL A 79 16.15 -4.92 -1.46
C VAL A 79 17.55 -4.74 -2.07
N ALA A 80 17.70 -3.81 -3.02
CA ALA A 80 18.99 -3.56 -3.66
C ALA A 80 20.02 -2.94 -2.69
N VAL A 81 19.58 -2.13 -1.73
CA VAL A 81 20.45 -1.44 -0.77
C VAL A 81 20.74 -2.29 0.46
N GLN A 82 19.74 -3.01 0.99
CA GLN A 82 19.83 -3.74 2.26
C GLN A 82 19.97 -5.25 2.11
N GLY A 83 19.74 -5.81 0.92
CA GLY A 83 19.84 -7.25 0.65
C GLY A 83 18.68 -8.10 1.21
N GLY A 84 17.66 -7.49 1.82
CA GLY A 84 16.54 -8.18 2.47
C GLY A 84 15.46 -8.65 1.51
N PHE A 85 15.73 -9.69 0.71
CA PHE A 85 14.71 -10.27 -0.18
C PHE A 85 13.91 -11.39 0.51
N HIS A 86 12.58 -11.29 0.46
CA HIS A 86 11.68 -12.35 0.89
C HIS A 86 10.72 -12.72 -0.25
N ALA A 87 10.65 -14.00 -0.61
CA ALA A 87 9.84 -14.48 -1.73
C ALA A 87 8.35 -14.09 -1.60
N PHE A 88 7.79 -14.12 -0.39
CA PHE A 88 6.38 -13.73 -0.16
C PHE A 88 6.11 -12.24 -0.37
N SER A 89 7.15 -11.38 -0.34
CA SER A 89 6.99 -9.96 -0.65
C SER A 89 6.57 -9.74 -2.10
N ILE A 90 6.93 -10.62 -3.04
CA ILE A 90 6.46 -10.55 -4.43
C ILE A 90 4.93 -10.59 -4.50
N LEU A 91 4.27 -11.42 -3.70
CA LEU A 91 2.81 -11.55 -3.71
C LEU A 91 2.13 -10.22 -3.35
N THR A 92 2.69 -9.52 -2.35
CA THR A 92 2.20 -8.21 -1.91
C THR A 92 2.52 -7.11 -2.92
N HIS A 93 3.73 -7.10 -3.49
CA HIS A 93 4.21 -6.00 -4.34
C HIS A 93 3.86 -6.13 -5.82
N VAL A 94 3.45 -7.32 -6.29
CA VAL A 94 3.13 -7.57 -7.71
C VAL A 94 1.70 -8.05 -7.88
N VAL A 95 1.31 -9.14 -7.19
CA VAL A 95 0.01 -9.79 -7.44
C VAL A 95 -1.14 -8.93 -6.94
N SER A 96 -1.07 -8.44 -5.71
CA SER A 96 -2.11 -7.57 -5.13
C SER A 96 -2.36 -6.27 -5.91
N PRO A 97 -1.34 -5.47 -6.25
CA PRO A 97 -1.57 -4.27 -7.06
C PRO A 97 -2.07 -4.60 -8.48
N ALA A 98 -1.65 -5.71 -9.08
CA ALA A 98 -2.19 -6.13 -10.39
C ALA A 98 -3.69 -6.45 -10.32
N LEU A 99 -4.12 -7.20 -9.29
CA LEU A 99 -5.53 -7.46 -9.04
C LEU A 99 -6.32 -6.17 -8.77
N GLY A 100 -5.76 -5.29 -7.95
CA GLY A 100 -6.36 -4.00 -7.64
C GLY A 100 -6.55 -3.11 -8.88
N LEU A 101 -5.52 -3.02 -9.74
CA LEU A 101 -5.60 -2.32 -11.03
C LEU A 101 -6.70 -2.88 -11.92
N TYR A 102 -6.77 -4.21 -12.05
CA TYR A 102 -7.81 -4.88 -12.81
C TYR A 102 -9.20 -4.50 -12.29
N LEU A 103 -9.43 -4.58 -10.98
CA LEU A 103 -10.73 -4.24 -10.38
C LEU A 103 -11.06 -2.75 -10.51
N CYS A 104 -10.07 -1.85 -10.36
CA CYS A 104 -10.28 -0.42 -10.57
C CYS A 104 -10.74 -0.08 -11.99
N ARG A 105 -10.14 -0.71 -13.02
CA ARG A 105 -10.55 -0.51 -14.41
C ARG A 105 -12.01 -0.91 -14.65
N ASN A 106 -12.45 -1.97 -13.98
CA ASN A 106 -13.79 -2.50 -14.22
C ASN A 106 -14.89 -1.85 -13.35
N LEU A 107 -14.58 -1.41 -12.14
CA LEU A 107 -15.56 -0.81 -11.22
C LEU A 107 -15.71 0.71 -11.38
N GLY A 108 -14.69 1.36 -11.96
CA GLY A 108 -14.57 2.80 -12.01
C GLY A 108 -14.21 3.41 -10.65
N VAL A 109 -13.51 4.54 -10.68
CA VAL A 109 -12.95 5.18 -9.48
C VAL A 109 -13.43 6.62 -9.33
N GLY A 110 -13.72 7.01 -8.08
CA GLY A 110 -14.21 8.32 -7.73
C GLY A 110 -13.24 9.45 -8.09
N ARG A 111 -13.73 10.69 -8.15
CA ARG A 111 -12.89 11.86 -8.46
C ARG A 111 -11.93 12.27 -7.35
N HIS A 112 -12.28 11.92 -6.11
CA HIS A 112 -11.56 12.34 -4.91
C HIS A 112 -10.52 11.33 -4.44
N VAL A 113 -10.35 10.21 -5.14
CA VAL A 113 -9.40 9.18 -4.71
C VAL A 113 -7.96 9.68 -4.51
N PRO A 114 -7.41 10.66 -5.27
CA PRO A 114 -6.06 11.14 -5.00
C PRO A 114 -5.90 11.81 -3.64
N ILE A 115 -6.87 12.63 -3.20
CA ILE A 115 -6.81 13.28 -1.89
C ILE A 115 -7.10 12.27 -0.76
N LEU A 116 -8.00 11.31 -1.01
CA LEU A 116 -8.27 10.23 -0.05
C LEU A 116 -7.05 9.31 0.12
N THR A 117 -6.24 9.11 -0.92
CA THR A 117 -4.97 8.39 -0.83
C THR A 117 -4.00 9.07 0.13
N ILE A 118 -3.95 10.41 0.12
CA ILE A 118 -3.14 11.18 1.09
C ILE A 118 -3.69 11.04 2.50
N GLY A 119 -5.01 11.16 2.69
CA GLY A 119 -5.65 10.94 3.99
C GLY A 119 -5.34 9.55 4.56
N TYR A 120 -5.39 8.52 3.72
CA TYR A 120 -5.03 7.15 4.12
C TYR A 120 -3.54 7.01 4.47
N TYR A 121 -2.65 7.60 3.69
CA TYR A 121 -1.22 7.60 4.00
C TYR A 121 -0.92 8.29 5.34
N ILE A 122 -1.53 9.44 5.61
CA ILE A 122 -1.42 10.13 6.92
C ILE A 122 -1.91 9.22 8.05
N ALA A 123 -3.05 8.54 7.87
CA ALA A 123 -3.54 7.59 8.87
C ALA A 123 -2.54 6.45 9.15
N LEU A 124 -1.86 5.94 8.12
CA LEU A 124 -0.80 4.93 8.28
C LEU A 124 0.45 5.49 8.97
N GLN A 125 0.81 6.76 8.71
CA GLN A 125 1.91 7.43 9.41
C GLN A 125 1.61 7.57 10.90
N LEU A 126 0.39 7.98 11.25
CA LEU A 126 -0.06 8.06 12.64
C LEU A 126 -0.07 6.67 13.28
N ALA A 127 -0.63 5.66 12.60
CA ALA A 127 -0.62 4.29 13.09
C ALA A 127 0.80 3.77 13.34
N ALA A 128 1.75 4.02 12.43
CA ALA A 128 3.15 3.67 12.65
C ALA A 128 3.73 4.37 13.89
N ARG A 129 3.42 5.65 14.09
CA ARG A 129 3.87 6.41 15.27
C ARG A 129 3.30 5.89 16.60
N PHE A 130 2.09 5.35 16.59
CA PHE A 130 1.46 4.80 17.79
C PHE A 130 1.81 3.34 18.06
N LEU A 131 2.08 2.55 17.02
CA LEU A 131 2.21 1.09 17.12
C LEU A 131 3.64 0.57 17.04
N THR A 132 4.62 1.42 16.69
CA THR A 132 6.01 1.00 16.43
C THR A 132 7.01 1.91 17.14
N SER A 133 8.24 1.42 17.34
CA SER A 133 9.27 2.24 17.96
C SER A 133 9.91 3.20 16.94
N PRO A 134 10.43 4.36 17.37
CA PRO A 134 11.18 5.24 16.48
C PRO A 134 12.39 4.58 15.82
N ALA A 135 12.98 3.57 16.47
CA ALA A 135 14.12 2.82 15.95
C ALA A 135 13.76 1.97 14.73
N ASP A 136 12.53 1.46 14.66
CA ASP A 136 12.05 0.67 13.51
C ASP A 136 11.77 1.56 12.28
N ASN A 137 11.50 2.85 12.52
CA ASN A 137 11.18 3.86 11.52
C ASN A 137 10.18 3.38 10.44
N ILE A 138 9.16 2.60 10.84
CA ILE A 138 8.20 2.00 9.92
C ILE A 138 7.48 3.10 9.13
N ASN A 139 7.29 2.87 7.83
CA ASN A 139 6.73 3.85 6.88
C ASN A 139 7.53 5.15 6.77
N VAL A 140 8.77 5.13 7.27
CA VAL A 140 9.63 6.31 7.37
C VAL A 140 8.94 7.41 8.19
N ALA A 141 8.26 7.00 9.25
CA ALA A 141 7.38 7.85 10.02
C ALA A 141 8.10 8.73 11.04
N PHE A 142 9.34 8.43 11.41
CA PHE A 142 10.06 9.11 12.48
C PHE A 142 11.30 9.87 12.02
N ASP A 143 12.06 9.34 11.05
CA ASP A 143 13.27 9.96 10.50
C ASP A 143 13.37 9.72 8.99
N VAL A 144 14.22 10.47 8.28
CA VAL A 144 14.49 10.27 6.85
C VAL A 144 15.10 8.89 6.62
N TYR A 145 14.69 8.23 5.53
CA TYR A 145 15.23 6.94 5.14
C TYR A 145 16.75 7.05 4.91
N VAL A 146 17.54 6.25 5.64
CA VAL A 146 19.00 6.40 5.76
C VAL A 146 19.71 6.50 4.40
N PRO A 147 19.41 5.65 3.40
CA PRO A 147 20.07 5.72 2.09
C PRO A 147 19.89 7.03 1.33
N VAL A 148 18.86 7.81 1.63
CA VAL A 148 18.58 9.09 0.96
C VAL A 148 18.69 10.29 1.89
N LYS A 149 19.16 10.10 3.14
CA LYS A 149 19.20 11.14 4.17
C LYS A 149 19.97 12.39 3.73
N GLY A 150 21.06 12.22 2.96
CA GLY A 150 21.85 13.33 2.42
C GLY A 150 21.15 14.19 1.35
N LEU A 151 20.03 13.72 0.78
CA LEU A 151 19.28 14.46 -0.24
C LEU A 151 18.27 15.44 0.36
N PHE A 152 17.99 15.34 1.66
CA PHE A 152 16.93 16.10 2.31
C PHE A 152 17.47 16.91 3.50
N PRO A 153 17.10 18.19 3.62
CA PRO A 153 17.61 19.05 4.70
C PRO A 153 17.05 18.66 6.07
N ASN A 154 15.85 18.05 6.12
CA ASN A 154 15.22 17.57 7.35
C ASN A 154 14.05 16.60 7.03
N PHE A 155 13.54 15.96 8.09
CA PHE A 155 12.41 15.03 8.05
C PHE A 155 11.15 15.63 7.41
N TRP A 156 10.81 16.88 7.70
CA TRP A 156 9.56 17.49 7.24
C TRP A 156 9.55 17.71 5.73
N VAL A 157 10.67 18.15 5.16
CA VAL A 157 10.82 18.28 3.70
C VAL A 157 10.74 16.92 3.02
N TYR A 158 11.37 15.89 3.59
CA TYR A 158 11.27 14.52 3.10
C TYR A 158 9.83 13.98 3.13
N SER A 159 9.13 14.16 4.26
CA SER A 159 7.74 13.73 4.43
C SER A 159 6.80 14.45 3.45
N LEU A 160 6.96 15.76 3.29
CA LEU A 160 6.20 16.55 2.32
C LEU A 160 6.47 16.10 0.88
N ALA A 161 7.73 15.82 0.53
CA ALA A 161 8.10 15.31 -0.80
C ALA A 161 7.46 13.94 -1.08
N ASN A 162 7.44 13.03 -0.11
CA ASN A 162 6.75 11.73 -0.24
C ASN A 162 5.25 11.89 -0.44
N MET A 163 4.60 12.78 0.33
CA MET A 163 3.17 13.05 0.18
C MET A 163 2.86 13.69 -1.19
N ALA A 164 3.66 14.66 -1.63
CA ALA A 164 3.50 15.28 -2.94
C ALA A 164 3.69 14.26 -4.08
N GLY A 165 4.73 13.42 -3.99
CA GLY A 165 5.00 12.33 -4.93
C GLY A 165 3.85 11.33 -5.00
N LEU A 166 3.33 10.91 -3.84
CA LEU A 166 2.16 10.03 -3.75
C LEU A 166 0.91 10.66 -4.37
N PHE A 167 0.66 11.96 -4.12
CA PHE A 167 -0.48 12.66 -4.67
C PHE A 167 -0.41 12.72 -6.20
N VAL A 168 0.74 13.14 -6.74
CA VAL A 168 0.99 13.19 -8.19
C VAL A 168 0.83 11.81 -8.79
N PHE A 169 1.41 10.78 -8.18
CA PHE A 169 1.26 9.40 -8.61
C PHE A 169 -0.21 8.97 -8.65
N ALA A 170 -0.98 9.23 -7.60
CA ALA A 170 -2.40 8.90 -7.55
C ALA A 170 -3.21 9.67 -8.61
N VAL A 171 -2.90 10.93 -8.89
CA VAL A 171 -3.53 11.69 -9.98
C VAL A 171 -3.24 11.05 -11.34
N VAL A 172 -1.99 10.71 -11.62
CA VAL A 172 -1.56 10.07 -12.88
C VAL A 172 -2.22 8.70 -13.03
N LEU A 173 -2.15 7.86 -12.00
CA LEU A 173 -2.75 6.53 -12.00
C LEU A 173 -4.26 6.60 -12.26
N ARG A 174 -4.96 7.52 -11.59
CA ARG A 174 -6.40 7.71 -11.80
C ARG A 174 -6.70 8.10 -13.25
N ARG A 175 -5.89 8.97 -13.86
CA ARG A 175 -6.06 9.38 -15.26
C ARG A 175 -5.84 8.21 -16.22
N ALA A 176 -4.88 7.33 -15.94
CA ALA A 176 -4.58 6.15 -16.74
C ALA A 176 -5.62 5.01 -16.63
N LEU A 177 -6.53 5.09 -15.65
CA LEU A 177 -7.63 4.13 -15.45
C LEU A 177 -8.97 4.59 -16.05
N LYS A 178 -9.00 5.78 -16.66
CA LYS A 178 -10.14 6.27 -17.44
C LYS A 178 -10.01 5.85 -18.89
#